data_AF-A0A7V2KVN8-F1
#
_entry.id   AF-A0A7V2KVN8-F1
#
_cell.length_a   1.000
_cell.length_b   1.000
_cell.length_c   1.000
_cell.angle_alpha   90.00
_cell.angle_beta   90.00
_cell.angle_gamma   90.00
#
_symmetry.space_group_name_H-M   'P 1'
#
loop_
_entity.id
_entity.type
_entity.pdbx_description
1 polymer ?
#
loop_
_entity_poly.entity_id
_entity_poly.type
_entity_poly.pdbx_seq_one_letter_code
_entity_poly.pdbx_strand_id
1 'polypeptide(L)'
;MALPLKEFTVGDTIRVTVSFKYAVAVDTTVTIKAGPYYRDFFGTHMVGTCVGQTDVPLTATTTLTPQTADVDFLLIPKATGGIDNGTYGLRVWVEDTDAMSEQDNIIIVSGNASGGLDLSGILPMVMMLMMMGMIMPMVQQTGEGA
;
A
#
# COMPACT_ATOMS: atom_id res chain seq x y z
N MET A 1 -18.45 -10.89 12.25
CA MET A 1 -17.64 -11.98 11.65
C MET A 1 -16.40 -11.33 11.09
N ALA A 2 -15.20 -11.74 11.51
CA ALA A 2 -13.96 -11.16 11.01
C ALA A 2 -13.75 -11.59 9.55
N LEU A 3 -13.24 -10.68 8.72
CA LEU A 3 -12.88 -11.02 7.35
C LEU A 3 -11.63 -11.91 7.35
N PRO A 4 -11.52 -12.88 6.42
CA PRO A 4 -10.31 -13.66 6.28
C PRO A 4 -9.18 -12.75 5.79
N LEU A 5 -7.97 -13.04 6.26
CA LEU A 5 -6.76 -12.41 5.75
C LEU A 5 -6.58 -12.75 4.26
N LYS A 6 -6.22 -11.74 3.46
CA LYS A 6 -6.02 -11.89 2.02
C LYS A 6 -4.79 -11.14 1.53
N GLU A 7 -4.08 -11.77 0.60
CA GLU A 7 -2.88 -11.22 -0.04
C GLU A 7 -3.25 -10.48 -1.33
N PHE A 8 -2.57 -9.35 -1.54
CA PHE A 8 -2.71 -8.49 -2.70
C PHE A 8 -1.33 -7.96 -3.14
N THR A 9 -1.24 -7.61 -4.40
CA THR A 9 -0.06 -6.95 -4.98
C THR A 9 -0.36 -5.47 -5.18
N VAL A 10 0.65 -4.62 -5.04
CA VAL A 10 0.52 -3.22 -5.49
C VAL A 10 0.11 -3.16 -6.95
N GLY A 11 -0.82 -2.27 -7.28
CA GLY A 11 -1.52 -2.21 -8.57
C GLY A 11 -2.87 -2.93 -8.58
N ASP A 12 -3.16 -3.78 -7.58
CA ASP A 12 -4.47 -4.43 -7.47
C ASP A 12 -5.56 -3.44 -7.01
N THR A 13 -6.75 -3.60 -7.56
CA THR A 13 -7.97 -2.94 -7.06
C THR A 13 -8.69 -3.87 -6.10
N ILE A 14 -8.96 -3.38 -4.89
CA ILE A 14 -9.73 -4.09 -3.86
C ILE A 14 -11.16 -3.55 -3.88
N ARG A 15 -12.12 -4.46 -4.05
CA ARG A 15 -13.55 -4.19 -3.84
C ARG A 15 -13.97 -4.55 -2.43
N VAL A 16 -14.57 -3.59 -1.74
CA VAL A 16 -15.15 -3.76 -0.41
C VAL A 16 -16.65 -3.62 -0.51
N THR A 17 -17.36 -4.72 -0.26
CA THR A 17 -18.82 -4.71 -0.15
C THR A 17 -19.23 -4.39 1.29
N VAL A 18 -19.99 -3.32 1.45
CA VAL A 18 -20.47 -2.82 2.73
C VAL A 18 -21.98 -3.01 2.79
N SER A 19 -22.44 -3.77 3.76
CA SER A 19 -23.87 -3.93 4.05
C SER A 19 -24.21 -3.22 5.35
N PHE A 20 -25.18 -2.31 5.30
CA PHE A 20 -25.59 -1.50 6.44
C PHE A 20 -27.10 -1.30 6.43
N LYS A 21 -27.63 -0.77 7.53
CA LYS A 21 -29.02 -0.32 7.63
C LYS A 21 -29.01 1.18 7.82
N TYR A 22 -29.96 1.87 7.18
CA TYR A 22 -30.06 3.32 7.25
C TYR A 22 -31.50 3.76 7.55
N ALA A 23 -31.62 4.95 8.12
CA ALA A 23 -32.87 5.69 8.25
C ALA A 23 -32.53 7.18 8.11
N VAL A 24 -33.11 7.83 7.11
CA VAL A 24 -32.88 9.26 6.79
C VAL A 24 -34.22 9.96 6.64
N ALA A 25 -34.34 11.17 7.16
CA ALA A 25 -35.59 11.92 7.13
C ALA A 25 -35.92 12.52 5.75
N VAL A 26 -34.89 12.71 4.93
CA VAL A 26 -34.95 13.28 3.58
C VAL A 26 -34.04 12.49 2.65
N ASP A 27 -34.35 12.49 1.36
CA ASP A 27 -33.47 11.90 0.35
C ASP A 27 -32.11 12.57 0.41
N THR A 28 -31.06 11.76 0.54
CA THR A 28 -29.69 12.24 0.67
C THR A 28 -28.73 11.30 -0.01
N THR A 29 -27.58 11.83 -0.43
CA THR A 29 -26.46 11.02 -0.88
C THR A 29 -25.44 10.98 0.24
N VAL A 30 -24.93 9.79 0.57
CA VAL A 30 -23.82 9.63 1.51
C VAL A 30 -22.59 9.11 0.77
N THR A 31 -21.42 9.62 1.13
CA THR A 31 -20.15 9.15 0.58
C THR A 31 -19.57 8.12 1.53
N ILE A 32 -19.39 6.89 1.07
CA ILE A 32 -18.74 5.83 1.81
C ILE A 32 -17.30 5.73 1.35
N LYS A 33 -16.37 5.77 2.30
CA LYS A 33 -14.93 5.68 2.07
C LYS A 33 -14.40 4.39 2.65
N ALA A 34 -13.44 3.79 1.95
CA ALA A 34 -12.75 2.59 2.40
C ALA A 34 -11.26 2.68 2.06
N GLY A 35 -10.41 2.20 2.97
CA GLY A 35 -8.99 2.15 2.69
C GLY A 35 -8.18 1.42 3.76
N PRO A 36 -6.91 1.12 3.45
CA PRO A 36 -6.02 0.44 4.36
C PRO A 36 -5.50 1.38 5.44
N TYR A 37 -5.35 0.85 6.65
CA TYR A 37 -4.71 1.54 7.77
C TYR A 37 -3.69 0.64 8.46
N TYR A 38 -2.76 1.25 9.18
CA TYR A 38 -1.88 0.57 10.10
C TYR A 38 -1.92 1.26 11.46
N ARG A 39 -1.53 0.53 12.51
CA ARG A 39 -1.40 1.08 13.86
C ARG A 39 0.06 1.04 14.27
N ASP A 40 0.53 2.14 14.83
CA ASP A 40 1.83 2.23 15.49
C ASP A 40 1.66 2.78 16.92
N PHE A 41 2.77 3.13 17.58
CA PHE A 41 2.72 3.68 18.93
C PHE A 41 2.06 5.07 19.03
N PHE A 42 1.95 5.81 17.91
CA PHE A 42 1.36 7.14 17.82
C PHE A 42 -0.12 7.12 17.41
N GLY A 43 -0.64 5.98 16.94
CA GLY A 43 -2.06 5.75 16.77
C GLY A 43 -2.40 5.03 15.48
N THR A 44 -3.60 5.30 14.97
CA THR A 44 -4.09 4.72 13.72
C THR A 44 -3.80 5.65 12.55
N HIS A 45 -3.09 5.15 11.55
CA HIS A 45 -2.67 5.90 10.38
C HIS A 45 -3.30 5.31 9.12
N MET A 46 -4.06 6.13 8.38
CA MET A 46 -4.61 5.76 7.07
C MET A 46 -3.56 5.95 5.98
N VAL A 47 -3.53 5.05 4.99
CA VAL A 47 -2.79 5.30 3.75
C VAL A 47 -3.70 6.10 2.81
N GLY A 48 -3.71 7.41 2.98
CA GLY A 48 -4.67 8.32 2.31
C GLY A 48 -4.69 8.24 0.78
N THR A 49 -3.57 7.87 0.17
CA THR A 49 -3.45 7.70 -1.29
C THR A 49 -4.15 6.45 -1.81
N CYS A 50 -4.44 5.47 -0.95
CA CYS A 50 -5.12 4.20 -1.29
C CYS A 50 -6.56 4.17 -0.74
N VAL A 51 -7.19 5.33 -0.59
CA VAL A 51 -8.60 5.44 -0.15
C VAL A 51 -9.50 5.53 -1.38
N GLY A 52 -10.47 4.62 -1.45
CA GLY A 52 -11.57 4.67 -2.40
C GLY A 52 -12.80 5.32 -1.79
N GLN A 53 -13.68 5.80 -2.65
CA GLN A 53 -14.96 6.37 -2.25
C GLN A 53 -16.06 5.99 -3.24
N THR A 54 -17.29 5.89 -2.73
CA THR A 54 -18.49 5.67 -3.54
C THR A 54 -19.64 6.49 -2.97
N ASP A 55 -20.47 7.04 -3.85
CA ASP A 55 -21.64 7.80 -3.46
C ASP A 55 -22.87 6.90 -3.51
N VAL A 56 -23.61 6.85 -2.40
CA VAL A 56 -24.77 5.99 -2.23
C VAL A 56 -26.01 6.87 -2.02
N PRO A 57 -26.95 6.87 -2.97
CA PRO A 57 -28.23 7.54 -2.77
C PRO A 57 -29.06 6.76 -1.74
N LEU A 58 -29.59 7.48 -0.75
CA LEU A 58 -30.45 6.98 0.31
C LEU A 58 -31.80 7.68 0.22
N THR A 59 -32.88 6.89 0.14
CA THR A 59 -34.25 7.41 0.10
C THR A 59 -34.77 7.62 1.52
N ALA A 60 -35.55 8.68 1.73
CA ALA A 60 -36.19 8.97 3.00
C ALA A 60 -36.97 7.76 3.52
N THR A 61 -36.64 7.32 4.72
CA THR A 61 -37.29 6.19 5.39
C THR A 61 -37.24 6.38 6.89
N THR A 62 -38.37 6.14 7.54
CA THR A 62 -38.53 6.20 9.00
C THR A 62 -38.22 4.86 9.67
N THR A 63 -37.94 3.82 8.87
CA THR A 63 -37.61 2.47 9.35
C THR A 63 -36.22 2.07 8.89
N LEU A 64 -35.55 1.20 9.64
CA LEU A 64 -34.22 0.72 9.29
C LEU A 64 -34.26 -0.12 8.00
N THR A 65 -33.89 0.48 6.89
CA THR A 65 -33.87 -0.15 5.57
C THR A 65 -32.47 -0.69 5.28
N PRO A 66 -32.32 -1.96 4.82
CA PRO A 66 -31.02 -2.50 4.44
C PRO A 66 -30.55 -1.87 3.12
N GLN A 67 -29.24 -1.62 3.03
CA GLN A 67 -28.56 -1.16 1.83
C GLN A 67 -27.21 -1.86 1.70
N THR A 68 -26.76 -2.02 0.45
CA THR A 68 -25.42 -2.50 0.13
C THR A 68 -24.74 -1.54 -0.82
N ALA A 69 -23.45 -1.33 -0.63
CA ALA A 69 -22.62 -0.52 -1.50
C ALA A 69 -21.26 -1.17 -1.69
N ASP A 70 -20.68 -0.98 -2.87
CA ASP A 70 -19.33 -1.43 -3.19
C ASP A 70 -18.40 -0.22 -3.28
N VAL A 71 -17.29 -0.28 -2.54
CA VAL A 71 -16.21 0.70 -2.57
C VAL A 71 -14.98 0.04 -3.16
N ASP A 72 -14.53 0.54 -4.30
CA ASP A 72 -13.30 0.08 -4.94
C ASP A 72 -12.16 1.05 -4.61
N PHE A 73 -11.00 0.53 -4.19
CA PHE A 73 -9.78 1.32 -3.99
C PHE A 73 -8.56 0.62 -4.60
N LEU A 74 -7.63 1.43 -5.10
CA LEU A 74 -6.40 0.96 -5.75
C LEU A 74 -5.25 0.93 -4.74
N LEU A 75 -4.49 -0.17 -4.72
CA LEU A 75 -3.23 -0.24 -3.98
C LEU A 75 -2.11 0.46 -4.77
N ILE A 76 -1.91 1.75 -4.51
CA ILE A 76 -0.87 2.53 -5.17
C ILE A 76 0.52 2.09 -4.67
N PRO A 77 1.52 1.87 -5.54
CA PRO A 77 2.88 1.53 -5.11
C PRO A 77 3.54 2.60 -4.24
N LYS A 78 4.41 2.19 -3.31
CA LYS A 78 5.18 3.08 -2.43
C LYS A 78 6.04 4.09 -3.20
N ALA A 79 6.62 3.66 -4.33
CA ALA A 79 7.45 4.50 -5.19
C ALA A 79 6.73 5.76 -5.71
N THR A 80 5.39 5.71 -5.78
CA THR A 80 4.53 6.83 -6.19
C THR A 80 3.79 7.47 -5.00
N GLY A 81 4.28 7.29 -3.77
CA GLY A 81 3.66 7.82 -2.55
C GLY A 81 2.50 6.98 -1.99
N GLY A 82 2.42 5.72 -2.42
CA GLY A 82 1.38 4.77 -2.01
C GLY A 82 1.73 3.93 -0.78
N ILE A 83 1.19 2.71 -0.76
CA ILE A 83 1.29 1.75 0.34
C ILE A 83 2.60 0.94 0.26
N ASP A 84 3.20 0.66 1.43
CA ASP A 84 4.39 -0.19 1.54
C ASP A 84 4.01 -1.67 1.67
N ASN A 85 4.96 -2.59 1.47
CA ASN A 85 4.74 -4.00 1.75
C ASN A 85 4.49 -4.22 3.25
N GLY A 86 3.51 -5.03 3.61
CA GLY A 86 3.17 -5.28 5.02
C GLY A 86 1.74 -5.73 5.24
N THR A 87 1.35 -5.79 6.51
CA THR A 87 0.00 -6.17 6.94
C THR A 87 -0.76 -4.94 7.41
N TYR A 88 -1.97 -4.77 6.89
CA TYR A 88 -2.83 -3.62 7.13
C TYR A 88 -4.21 -4.06 7.59
N GLY A 89 -4.84 -3.21 8.39
CA GLY A 89 -6.27 -3.25 8.63
C GLY A 89 -7.05 -2.57 7.50
N LEU A 90 -8.35 -2.85 7.44
CA LEU A 90 -9.30 -2.16 6.57
C LEU A 90 -10.23 -1.30 7.42
N ARG A 91 -10.34 -0.02 7.08
CA ARG A 91 -11.32 0.88 7.65
C ARG A 91 -12.33 1.26 6.58
N VAL A 92 -13.61 1.21 6.95
CA VAL A 92 -14.74 1.72 6.18
C VAL A 92 -15.47 2.74 7.03
N TRP A 93 -15.81 3.90 6.47
CA TRP A 93 -16.57 4.91 7.18
C TRP A 93 -17.50 5.67 6.23
N VAL A 94 -18.56 6.21 6.78
CA VAL A 94 -19.48 7.09 6.05
C VAL A 94 -19.11 8.54 6.40
N GLU A 95 -18.84 9.33 5.36
CA GLU A 95 -18.51 10.74 5.50
C GLU A 95 -19.65 11.51 6.20
N ASP A 96 -19.28 12.52 6.98
CA ASP A 96 -20.20 13.34 7.78
C ASP A 96 -21.03 12.59 8.84
N THR A 97 -20.60 11.39 9.23
CA THR A 97 -21.22 10.61 10.31
C THR A 97 -20.18 9.93 11.21
N ASP A 98 -20.61 9.43 12.37
CA ASP A 98 -19.80 8.59 13.26
C ASP A 98 -19.80 7.10 12.86
N ALA A 99 -20.45 6.74 11.74
CA ALA A 99 -20.54 5.35 11.31
C ALA A 99 -19.20 4.88 10.73
N MET A 100 -18.49 4.03 11.49
CA MET A 100 -17.26 3.38 11.04
C MET A 100 -17.24 1.89 11.35
N SER A 101 -16.45 1.16 10.58
CA SER A 101 -16.13 -0.25 10.81
C SER A 101 -14.66 -0.49 10.50
N GLU A 102 -14.01 -1.25 11.38
CA GLU A 102 -12.60 -1.58 11.26
C GLU A 102 -12.39 -3.09 11.37
N GLN A 103 -11.48 -3.60 10.55
CA GLN A 103 -10.98 -4.97 10.66
C GLN A 103 -9.46 -4.93 10.64
N ASP A 104 -8.85 -5.30 11.77
CA ASP A 104 -7.40 -5.32 11.93
C ASP A 104 -6.77 -6.50 11.15
N ASN A 105 -5.62 -6.26 10.52
CA ASN A 105 -4.74 -7.29 9.94
C ASN A 105 -5.41 -8.24 8.93
N ILE A 106 -6.14 -7.68 7.95
CA ILE A 106 -6.82 -8.50 6.92
C ILE A 106 -6.27 -8.31 5.50
N ILE A 107 -5.44 -7.29 5.26
CA ILE A 107 -4.83 -7.02 3.95
C ILE A 107 -3.32 -7.23 4.08
N ILE A 108 -2.76 -8.21 3.36
CA ILE A 108 -1.31 -8.32 3.15
C ILE A 108 -0.98 -7.71 1.80
N VAL A 109 -0.09 -6.73 1.78
CA VAL A 109 0.38 -6.07 0.56
C VAL A 109 1.81 -6.49 0.26
N SER A 110 2.06 -6.83 -1.01
CA SER A 110 3.37 -7.19 -1.54
C SER A 110 3.61 -6.55 -2.92
N GLY A 111 4.80 -6.76 -3.49
CA GLY A 111 5.11 -6.34 -4.86
C GLY A 111 5.72 -4.95 -5.02
N ASN A 112 5.90 -4.17 -3.93
CA ASN A 112 6.78 -3.01 -4.02
C ASN A 112 8.23 -3.49 -4.25
N ALA A 113 8.91 -2.87 -5.21
CA ALA A 113 10.34 -3.07 -5.40
C ALA A 113 11.07 -2.66 -4.11
N SER A 114 11.73 -3.60 -3.46
CA SER A 114 12.63 -3.28 -2.34
C SER A 114 13.75 -2.43 -2.90
N GLY A 115 13.82 -1.15 -2.50
CA GLY A 115 14.79 -0.15 -2.95
C GLY A 115 16.26 -0.44 -2.58
N GLY A 116 16.63 -1.69 -2.36
CA GLY A 116 18.02 -2.11 -2.40
C GLY A 116 18.42 -2.28 -3.86
N LEU A 117 19.29 -1.40 -4.36
CA LEU A 117 20.25 -1.83 -5.36
C LEU A 117 20.78 -3.18 -4.90
N ASP A 118 20.56 -4.23 -5.67
CA ASP A 118 21.15 -5.54 -5.42
C ASP A 118 22.66 -5.43 -5.69
N LEU A 119 23.36 -4.75 -4.78
CA LEU A 119 24.80 -4.50 -4.82
C LEU A 119 25.57 -5.82 -4.70
N SER A 120 24.90 -6.94 -4.39
CA SER A 120 25.49 -8.28 -4.42
C SER A 120 26.06 -8.63 -5.80
N GLY A 121 25.49 -8.09 -6.88
CA GLY A 121 25.97 -8.28 -8.25
C GLY A 121 27.10 -7.33 -8.68
N ILE A 122 27.24 -6.17 -8.03
CA ILE A 122 28.21 -5.12 -8.42
C ILE A 122 29.51 -5.22 -7.60
N LEU A 123 29.42 -5.70 -6.34
CA LEU A 123 30.57 -5.93 -5.47
C LEU A 123 31.69 -6.81 -6.07
N PRO A 124 31.39 -7.93 -6.77
CA PRO A 124 32.42 -8.77 -7.38
C PRO A 124 33.20 -8.05 -8.49
N MET A 125 32.52 -7.23 -9.29
CA MET A 125 33.13 -6.49 -10.40
C MET A 125 34.02 -5.35 -9.91
N VAL A 126 33.62 -4.66 -8.83
CA VAL A 126 34.45 -3.59 -8.23
C VAL A 126 35.73 -4.15 -7.61
N MET A 127 35.66 -5.31 -6.97
CA MET A 127 36.85 -6.02 -6.46
C MET A 127 37.82 -6.41 -7.59
N MET A 128 37.31 -6.91 -8.71
CA MET A 128 38.12 -7.27 -9.89
C MET A 128 38.81 -6.04 -10.51
N LEU A 129 38.12 -4.89 -10.58
CA LEU A 129 38.70 -3.65 -11.09
C LEU A 129 39.81 -3.10 -10.18
N MET A 130 39.68 -3.23 -8.86
CA MET A 130 40.73 -2.82 -7.92
C MET A 130 41.98 -3.70 -8.00
N MET A 131 41.83 -4.99 -8.33
CA MET A 131 42.98 -5.88 -8.55
C MET A 131 43.67 -5.66 -9.90
N MET A 132 42.94 -5.21 -10.93
CA MET A 132 43.53 -4.81 -12.21
C MET A 132 44.27 -3.47 -12.16
N GLY A 133 43.98 -2.62 -11.17
CA GLY A 133 44.67 -1.34 -10.96
C GLY A 133 46.07 -1.45 -10.33
N MET A 134 46.44 -2.62 -9.80
CA MET A 134 47.77 -2.85 -9.20
C MET A 134 48.79 -3.47 -10.16
N ILE A 135 48.40 -3.77 -11.40
CA ILE A 135 49.29 -4.31 -12.44
C ILE A 135 49.72 -3.16 -13.36
N MET A 136 50.35 -2.12 -12.81
CA MET A 136 51.19 -1.23 -13.62
C MET A 136 52.57 -1.87 -13.78
N PRO A 137 53.16 -1.81 -14.99
CA PRO A 137 54.32 -2.60 -15.33
C PRO A 137 55.56 -2.00 -14.64
N MET A 138 56.34 -2.83 -13.95
CA MET A 138 57.74 -2.52 -13.67
C MET A 138 58.53 -2.54 -14.98
N VAL A 139 58.34 -1.50 -15.82
CA VAL A 139 59.35 -1.10 -16.81
C VAL A 139 60.19 -0.02 -16.13
N GLN A 140 61.18 -0.46 -15.37
CA GLN A 140 62.33 0.36 -15.05
C GLN A 140 63.57 -0.37 -15.57
N GLN A 141 64.09 0.19 -16.66
CA GLN A 141 65.51 0.25 -17.04
C GLN A 141 66.42 -0.89 -16.55
N THR A 142 66.70 -1.84 -17.44
CA THR A 142 68.03 -2.43 -17.51
C THR A 142 68.68 -1.95 -18.81
N GLY A 143 69.27 -0.76 -18.75
CA GLY A 143 70.36 -0.42 -19.66
C GLY A 143 71.65 -0.89 -19.00
N GLU A 144 72.39 -1.79 -19.67
CA GLU A 144 73.85 -1.94 -19.69
C GLU A 144 74.22 -3.34 -20.20
N GLY A 145 75.09 -3.40 -21.21
CA GLY A 145 75.88 -4.60 -21.45
C GLY A 145 76.21 -4.92 -22.91
N ALA A 146 77.34 -4.38 -23.37
CA ALA A 146 78.26 -4.86 -24.42
C ALA A 146 77.88 -4.70 -25.91
#